data_AF-A0A1H6IRT3-F1
#
_entry.id   AF-A0A1H6IRT3-F1
#
_cell.length_a   1.000
_cell.length_b   1.000
_cell.length_c   1.000
_cell.angle_alpha   90.00
_cell.angle_beta   90.00
_cell.angle_gamma   90.00
#
_symmetry.space_group_name_H-M   'P 1'
#
loop_
_entity.id
_entity.type
_entity.pdbx_description
1 polymer ?
#
loop_
_entity_poly.entity_id
_entity_poly.type
_entity_poly.pdbx_seq_one_letter_code
_entity_poly.pdbx_strand_id
1 'polypeptide(L)'
;MPTNTTGTDSPDADAPRARSADADVRDRLSIPADADDEEAAAIVAAIAAHLRDQDRARAVAVAAERAHGETDDGWTGDRWAFAGRTAALGGRTGRVPDGAPRDAWTAAGRRDRF
;
A
#
# COMPACT_ATOMS: atom_id res chain seq x y z
N MET A 1 47.36 21.89 -22.88
CA MET A 1 47.07 21.04 -21.70
C MET A 1 46.25 21.85 -20.70
N PRO A 2 44.91 21.81 -20.73
CA PRO A 2 44.12 22.33 -19.62
C PRO A 2 43.83 21.20 -18.61
N THR A 3 44.27 21.36 -17.37
CA THR A 3 43.88 20.53 -16.23
C THR A 3 42.51 20.99 -15.75
N ASN A 4 41.45 20.23 -16.07
CA ASN A 4 40.13 20.51 -15.55
C ASN A 4 40.04 19.96 -14.12
N THR A 5 39.81 20.86 -13.17
CA THR A 5 39.57 20.60 -11.76
C THR A 5 38.39 19.65 -11.60
N THR A 6 38.61 18.50 -10.96
CA THR A 6 37.57 17.58 -10.52
C THR A 6 36.59 18.35 -9.62
N GLY A 7 35.40 18.60 -10.15
CA GLY A 7 34.27 19.08 -9.39
C GLY A 7 33.99 18.12 -8.25
N THR A 8 33.87 18.68 -7.06
CA THR A 8 33.36 18.06 -5.85
C THR A 8 32.14 17.18 -6.17
N ASP A 9 32.28 15.86 -6.02
CA ASP A 9 31.15 14.95 -5.82
C ASP A 9 30.42 15.41 -4.57
N SER A 10 29.29 16.08 -4.77
CA SER A 10 28.37 16.50 -3.71
C SER A 10 27.69 15.24 -3.18
N PRO A 11 27.83 14.88 -1.89
CA PRO A 11 27.11 13.75 -1.35
C PRO A 11 25.62 14.09 -1.20
N ASP A 12 24.76 13.14 -1.54
CA ASP A 12 23.35 13.05 -1.13
C ASP A 12 22.43 14.24 -1.43
N ALA A 13 22.00 14.36 -2.69
CA ALA A 13 20.86 15.20 -3.06
C ALA A 13 19.54 14.42 -3.27
N ASP A 14 19.42 13.15 -2.84
CA ASP A 14 18.21 12.33 -3.09
C ASP A 14 17.66 11.57 -1.85
N ALA A 15 17.72 12.15 -0.65
CA ALA A 15 17.10 11.56 0.55
C ALA A 15 15.88 12.32 1.15
N PRO A 16 14.82 12.69 0.39
CA PRO A 16 13.61 13.27 1.00
C PRO A 16 12.49 12.25 1.33
N ARG A 17 12.54 10.99 0.89
CA ARG A 17 11.41 10.05 1.10
C ARG A 17 11.46 9.24 2.40
N ALA A 18 12.63 8.77 2.84
CA ALA A 18 12.74 7.91 4.02
C ALA A 18 12.37 8.64 5.33
N ARG A 19 12.87 9.88 5.51
CA ARG A 19 12.58 10.69 6.71
C ARG A 19 11.09 11.02 6.89
N SER A 20 10.34 11.12 5.79
CA SER A 20 8.90 11.41 5.83
C SER A 20 8.07 10.19 6.24
N ALA A 21 8.49 8.98 5.83
CA ALA A 21 7.84 7.74 6.23
C ALA A 21 8.03 7.47 7.73
N ASP A 22 9.23 7.72 8.27
CA ASP A 22 9.50 7.57 9.71
C ASP A 22 8.65 8.53 10.56
N ALA A 23 8.40 9.75 10.07
CA ALA A 23 7.54 10.72 10.73
C ALA A 23 6.07 10.24 10.75
N ASP A 24 5.54 9.72 9.64
CA ASP A 24 4.17 9.16 9.58
C ASP A 24 3.99 7.98 10.55
N VAL A 25 5.00 7.11 10.66
CA VAL A 25 4.96 5.99 11.60
C VAL A 25 4.94 6.49 13.04
N ARG A 26 5.77 7.49 13.39
CA ARG A 26 5.80 8.08 14.74
C ARG A 26 4.50 8.78 15.11
N ASP A 27 3.86 9.49 14.17
CA ASP A 27 2.58 10.16 14.41
C ASP A 27 1.45 9.16 14.69
N ARG A 28 1.57 7.93 14.18
CA ARG A 28 0.56 6.88 14.30
C ARG A 28 0.84 5.87 15.41
N LEU A 29 2.07 5.83 15.91
CA LEU A 29 2.53 4.86 16.91
C LEU A 29 2.82 5.54 18.24
N SER A 30 1.93 5.33 19.21
CA SER A 30 2.11 5.81 20.58
C SER A 30 2.95 4.83 21.39
N ILE A 31 4.17 5.22 21.76
CA ILE A 31 5.06 4.46 22.65
C ILE A 31 5.34 5.29 23.91
N PRO A 32 5.15 4.75 25.13
CA PRO A 32 5.54 5.44 26.35
C PRO A 32 7.05 5.74 26.37
N ALA A 33 7.42 6.93 26.83
CA ALA A 33 8.82 7.36 26.86
C ALA A 33 9.63 6.64 27.96
N ASP A 34 8.95 6.09 28.95
CA ASP A 34 9.48 5.50 30.18
C ASP A 34 9.03 4.05 30.39
N ALA A 35 8.74 3.34 29.29
CA ALA A 35 8.34 1.94 29.34
C ALA A 35 9.39 1.09 30.09
N ASP A 36 8.93 0.35 31.09
CA ASP A 36 9.78 -0.60 31.79
C ASP A 36 10.05 -1.87 30.95
N ASP A 37 10.89 -2.78 31.46
CA ASP A 37 11.28 -3.98 30.72
C ASP A 37 10.09 -4.91 30.41
N GLU A 38 9.07 -4.96 31.28
CA GLU A 38 7.87 -5.78 31.09
C GLU A 38 6.97 -5.16 30.02
N GLU A 39 6.76 -3.85 30.08
CA GLU A 39 6.02 -3.09 29.08
C GLU A 39 6.71 -3.14 27.71
N ALA A 40 8.03 -2.99 27.67
CA ALA A 40 8.82 -3.12 26.45
C ALA A 40 8.67 -4.52 25.84
N ALA A 41 8.70 -5.58 26.67
CA ALA A 41 8.47 -6.95 26.21
C ALA A 41 7.04 -7.11 25.64
N ALA A 42 6.03 -6.52 26.27
CA ALA A 42 4.65 -6.55 25.79
C ALA A 42 4.50 -5.85 24.43
N ILE A 43 5.14 -4.68 24.25
CA ILE A 43 5.16 -3.95 22.98
C ILE A 43 5.81 -4.81 21.88
N VAL A 44 6.98 -5.41 22.15
CA VAL A 44 7.66 -6.30 21.21
C VAL A 44 6.78 -7.51 20.85
N ALA A 45 6.11 -8.10 21.83
CA ALA A 45 5.22 -9.23 21.60
C ALA A 45 4.03 -8.85 20.70
N ALA A 46 3.43 -7.67 20.91
CA ALA A 46 2.34 -7.14 20.08
C ALA A 46 2.79 -6.90 18.63
N ILE A 47 3.95 -6.27 18.43
CA ILE A 47 4.52 -6.04 17.08
C ILE A 47 4.80 -7.38 16.40
N ALA A 48 5.43 -8.32 17.10
CA ALA A 48 5.74 -9.64 16.54
C ALA A 48 4.46 -10.42 16.18
N ALA A 49 3.39 -10.30 16.98
CA ALA A 49 2.09 -10.89 16.67
C ALA A 49 1.47 -10.28 15.41
N HIS A 50 1.52 -8.95 15.27
CA HIS A 50 1.02 -8.26 14.08
C HIS A 50 1.78 -8.68 12.80
N LEU A 51 3.11 -8.76 12.84
CA LEU A 51 3.89 -9.20 11.69
C LEU A 51 3.57 -10.63 11.28
N ARG A 52 3.43 -11.55 12.25
CA ARG A 52 2.99 -12.93 11.98
C ARG A 52 1.60 -13.00 11.35
N ASP A 53 0.69 -12.13 11.77
CA ASP A 53 -0.65 -12.04 11.18
C ASP A 53 -0.60 -11.54 9.73
N GLN A 54 0.20 -10.51 9.45
CA GLN A 54 0.44 -10.00 8.09
C GLN A 54 1.05 -11.09 7.19
N ASP A 55 2.02 -11.85 7.68
CA ASP A 55 2.65 -12.93 6.91
C ASP A 55 1.65 -14.07 6.62
N ARG A 56 0.78 -14.41 7.57
CA ARG A 56 -0.32 -15.36 7.34
C ARG A 56 -1.30 -14.84 6.29
N ALA A 57 -1.72 -13.58 6.39
CA ALA A 57 -2.60 -12.95 5.42
C ALA A 57 -1.99 -12.96 4.01
N ARG A 58 -0.69 -12.64 3.89
CA ARG A 58 0.06 -12.70 2.63
C ARG A 58 0.14 -14.13 2.09
N ALA A 59 0.45 -15.12 2.93
CA ALA A 59 0.50 -16.51 2.52
C ALA A 59 -0.86 -17.00 1.98
N VAL A 60 -1.95 -16.61 2.62
CA VAL A 60 -3.32 -16.90 2.15
C VAL A 60 -3.61 -16.21 0.82
N ALA A 61 -3.26 -14.92 0.67
CA ALA A 61 -3.46 -14.19 -0.58
C ALA A 61 -2.69 -14.83 -1.75
N VAL A 62 -1.44 -15.21 -1.54
CA VAL A 62 -0.61 -15.89 -2.55
C VAL A 62 -1.17 -17.28 -2.89
N ALA A 63 -1.67 -18.03 -1.90
CA ALA A 63 -2.32 -19.31 -2.15
C ALA A 63 -3.62 -19.15 -2.96
N ALA A 64 -4.41 -18.12 -2.68
CA ALA A 64 -5.60 -17.78 -3.44
C ALA A 64 -5.27 -17.37 -4.88
N GLU A 65 -4.24 -16.54 -5.08
CA GLU A 65 -3.78 -16.15 -6.43
C GLU A 65 -3.35 -17.38 -7.25
N ARG A 66 -2.62 -18.33 -6.64
CA ARG A 66 -2.25 -19.59 -7.30
C ARG A 66 -3.45 -20.47 -7.62
N ALA A 67 -4.45 -20.52 -6.75
CA ALA A 67 -5.68 -21.27 -7.00
C ALA A 67 -6.54 -20.63 -8.11
N HIS A 68 -6.50 -19.29 -8.25
CA HIS A 68 -7.24 -18.54 -9.26
C HIS A 68 -6.53 -18.47 -10.63
N GLY A 69 -5.20 -18.61 -10.69
CA GLY A 69 -4.43 -18.62 -11.94
C GLY A 69 -4.69 -19.83 -12.86
N GLU A 70 -5.37 -20.87 -12.37
CA GLU A 70 -5.75 -22.06 -13.16
C GLU A 70 -7.17 -21.93 -13.77
N THR A 71 -7.99 -20.98 -13.28
CA THR A 71 -9.34 -20.73 -13.79
C THR A 71 -9.37 -19.38 -14.49
N ASP A 72 -9.42 -19.42 -15.82
CA ASP A 72 -9.69 -18.30 -16.73
C ASP A 72 -11.00 -17.58 -16.40
N ASP A 73 -11.01 -16.77 -15.33
CA ASP A 73 -12.12 -15.91 -14.90
C ASP A 73 -11.55 -14.75 -14.03
N GLY A 74 -10.51 -14.08 -14.52
CA GLY A 74 -9.74 -13.06 -13.79
C GLY A 74 -10.57 -11.95 -13.15
N TRP A 75 -11.79 -11.71 -13.65
CA TRP A 75 -12.71 -10.71 -13.11
C TRP A 75 -13.32 -11.07 -11.73
N THR A 76 -13.53 -12.36 -11.43
CA THR A 76 -14.19 -12.75 -10.18
C THR A 76 -13.25 -12.62 -8.98
N GLY A 77 -11.97 -12.97 -9.15
CA GLY A 77 -10.92 -12.77 -8.14
C GLY A 77 -10.63 -11.29 -7.90
N ASP A 78 -10.52 -10.52 -8.99
CA ASP A 78 -10.26 -9.07 -8.93
C ASP A 78 -11.37 -8.30 -8.23
N ARG A 79 -12.62 -8.76 -8.32
CA ARG A 79 -13.77 -8.11 -7.67
C ARG A 79 -13.64 -8.10 -6.14
N TRP A 80 -13.14 -9.17 -5.52
CA TRP A 80 -13.00 -9.24 -4.06
C TRP A 80 -11.84 -8.39 -3.55
N ALA A 81 -10.69 -8.41 -4.25
CA ALA A 81 -9.56 -7.56 -3.93
C ALA A 81 -9.89 -6.07 -4.14
N PHE A 82 -10.62 -5.75 -5.21
CA PHE A 82 -11.11 -4.40 -5.48
C PHE A 82 -12.14 -3.95 -4.43
N ALA A 83 -13.07 -4.83 -4.02
CA ALA A 83 -14.04 -4.56 -2.96
C ALA A 83 -13.35 -4.31 -1.60
N GLY A 84 -12.32 -5.07 -1.27
CA GLY A 84 -11.52 -4.84 -0.06
C GLY A 84 -10.81 -3.49 -0.07
N ARG A 85 -10.18 -3.13 -1.20
CA ARG A 85 -9.54 -1.81 -1.39
C ARG A 85 -10.56 -0.66 -1.33
N THR A 86 -11.75 -0.82 -1.93
CA THR A 86 -12.79 0.21 -1.92
C THR A 86 -13.49 0.35 -0.56
N ALA A 87 -13.66 -0.74 0.19
CA ALA A 87 -14.16 -0.71 1.57
C ALA A 87 -13.19 0.02 2.51
N ALA A 88 -11.88 -0.21 2.37
CA ALA A 88 -10.85 0.51 3.12
C ALA A 88 -10.80 2.03 2.82
N LEU A 89 -11.33 2.45 1.66
CA LEU A 89 -11.39 3.85 1.21
C LEU A 89 -12.75 4.53 1.49
N GLY A 90 -13.69 3.87 2.17
CA GLY A 90 -14.95 4.48 2.62
C GLY A 90 -15.93 4.88 1.51
N GLY A 91 -15.86 4.27 0.32
CA GLY A 91 -16.71 4.62 -0.82
C GLY A 91 -18.01 3.83 -0.90
N ARG A 92 -19.17 4.49 -0.80
CA ARG A 92 -20.48 3.89 -1.12
C ARG A 92 -20.53 3.48 -2.60
N THR A 93 -20.91 2.23 -2.86
CA THR A 93 -21.05 1.65 -4.21
C THR A 93 -22.34 2.14 -4.88
N GLY A 94 -22.25 3.16 -5.73
CA GLY A 94 -23.34 3.57 -6.63
C GLY A 94 -23.45 2.61 -7.82
N ARG A 95 -24.67 2.28 -8.27
CA ARG A 95 -24.88 1.46 -9.48
C ARG A 95 -24.31 2.15 -10.71
N VAL A 96 -23.47 1.41 -11.45
CA VAL A 96 -23.01 1.79 -12.79
C VAL A 96 -24.16 1.56 -13.78
N PRO A 97 -24.54 2.55 -14.62
CA PRO A 97 -25.54 2.36 -15.66
C PRO A 97 -25.11 1.34 -16.74
N ASP A 98 -26.03 0.49 -17.19
CA ASP A 98 -25.82 -0.44 -18.30
C ASP A 98 -25.61 0.35 -19.60
N GLY A 99 -24.35 0.57 -19.96
CA GLY A 99 -23.95 1.39 -21.09
C GLY A 99 -22.65 2.19 -20.88
N ALA A 100 -22.10 2.20 -19.65
CA ALA A 100 -20.82 2.83 -19.39
C ALA A 100 -19.68 2.10 -20.14
N PRO A 101 -18.84 2.83 -20.92
CA PRO A 101 -17.67 2.24 -21.55
C PRO A 101 -16.74 1.61 -20.51
N ARG A 102 -16.35 0.35 -20.75
CA ARG A 102 -15.48 -0.44 -19.84
C ARG A 102 -14.02 0.04 -19.81
N ASP A 103 -13.67 0.97 -20.69
CA ASP A 103 -12.33 1.57 -20.75
C ASP A 103 -12.31 2.92 -20.02
N ALA A 104 -11.37 3.04 -19.08
CA ALA A 104 -11.25 4.19 -18.19
C ALA A 104 -10.90 5.49 -18.94
N TRP A 105 -10.15 5.38 -20.06
CA TRP A 105 -9.77 6.54 -20.87
C TRP A 105 -10.96 7.11 -21.66
N THR A 106 -11.80 6.22 -22.18
CA THR A 106 -13.05 6.59 -22.88
C THR A 106 -14.06 7.22 -21.93
N ALA A 107 -14.17 6.73 -20.69
CA ALA A 107 -15.01 7.33 -19.66
C ALA A 107 -14.55 8.76 -19.29
N ALA A 108 -13.24 8.96 -19.15
CA ALA A 108 -12.66 10.27 -18.85
C ALA A 108 -12.86 11.31 -19.97
N GLY A 109 -13.04 10.87 -21.22
CA GLY A 109 -13.28 11.76 -22.36
C GLY A 109 -14.74 12.19 -22.57
N ARG A 110 -15.73 11.57 -21.90
CA ARG A 110 -17.17 11.82 -22.14
C ARG A 110 -17.97 12.15 -20.88
N ARG A 111 -17.29 12.66 -19.86
CA ARG A 111 -17.88 13.15 -18.61
C ARG A 111 -18.92 14.27 -18.77
N ASP A 112 -19.02 14.90 -19.94
CA ASP A 112 -19.98 15.98 -20.18
C ASP A 112 -21.42 15.50 -20.50
N ARG A 113 -21.67 14.18 -20.52
CA ARG A 113 -22.99 13.59 -20.86
C ARG A 113 -23.66 12.81 -19.73
N PHE A 114 -23.03 12.72 -18.57
CA PHE A 114 -23.57 12.14 -17.34
C PHE A 114 -23.37 13.14 -16.21
#